data_AF-A0A9E0L749-F1
#
_entry.id   AF-A0A9E0L749-F1
#
_cell.length_a   1.000
_cell.length_b   1.000
_cell.length_c   1.000
_cell.angle_alpha   90.00
_cell.angle_beta   90.00
_cell.angle_gamma   90.00
#
_symmetry.space_group_name_H-M   'P 1'
#
loop_
_entity.id
_entity.type
_entity.pdbx_description
1 polymer ?
#
loop_
_entity_poly.entity_id
_entity_poly.type
_entity_poly.pdbx_seq_one_letter_code
_entity_poly.pdbx_strand_id
1 'polypeptide(L)'
;MDSKEYYYKRFREQFDEWVKKTQAHEHQGEGIYISIQNLKPEYLSHISKEDYMLFHCALACTVLIDQVMYTHFKQDYLKFQQMTLYPKIEYGITNINVNPWVITHSGIGLTTLEHFLEFFVSDLKEFYNKCKFEVANWDNLKDSILNDKDCISGSHGEILKTILSKY
;
A
#
# COMPACT_ATOMS: atom_id res chain seq x y z
N MET A 1 -15.20 -1.48 -13.31
CA MET A 1 -14.18 -2.45 -12.90
C MET A 1 -14.15 -2.48 -11.37
N ASP A 2 -14.08 -3.66 -10.76
CA ASP A 2 -14.01 -3.77 -9.29
C ASP A 2 -12.58 -3.66 -8.76
N SER A 3 -12.43 -3.55 -7.43
CA SER A 3 -11.14 -3.40 -6.75
C SER A 3 -10.16 -4.53 -7.06
N LYS A 4 -10.66 -5.77 -7.14
CA LYS A 4 -9.85 -6.97 -7.36
C LYS A 4 -9.33 -7.00 -8.79
N GLU A 5 -10.22 -6.79 -9.75
CA GLU A 5 -9.86 -6.76 -11.17
C GLU A 5 -8.86 -5.64 -11.45
N TYR A 6 -9.06 -4.45 -10.87
CA TYR A 6 -8.10 -3.35 -10.97
C TYR A 6 -6.73 -3.74 -10.44
N TYR A 7 -6.68 -4.25 -9.21
CA TYR A 7 -5.43 -4.56 -8.51
C TYR A 7 -4.59 -5.58 -9.28
N TYR A 8 -5.22 -6.66 -9.75
CA TYR A 8 -4.52 -7.74 -10.42
C TYR A 8 -4.20 -7.47 -11.90
N LYS A 9 -4.99 -6.65 -12.61
CA LYS A 9 -4.81 -6.45 -14.06
C LYS A 9 -4.15 -5.15 -14.46
N ARG A 10 -4.27 -4.08 -13.66
CA ARG A 10 -3.88 -2.71 -14.08
C ARG A 10 -2.93 -2.01 -13.13
N PHE A 11 -3.03 -2.26 -11.84
CA PHE A 11 -2.23 -1.52 -10.84
C PHE A 11 -0.73 -1.62 -11.12
N ARG A 12 -0.18 -2.82 -11.32
CA ARG A 12 1.27 -3.00 -11.52
C ARG A 12 1.77 -2.30 -12.77
N GLU A 13 1.06 -2.44 -13.90
CA GLU A 13 1.43 -1.77 -15.15
C GLU A 13 1.41 -0.24 -15.00
N GLN A 14 0.35 0.31 -14.38
CA GLN A 14 0.24 1.75 -14.14
C GLN A 14 1.28 2.26 -13.16
N PHE A 15 1.60 1.47 -12.13
CA PHE A 15 2.64 1.78 -11.17
C PHE A 15 4.01 1.80 -11.85
N ASP A 16 4.35 0.78 -12.63
CA ASP A 16 5.63 0.71 -13.36
C ASP A 16 5.76 1.87 -14.37
N GLU A 17 4.68 2.25 -15.04
CA GLU A 17 4.67 3.41 -15.93
C GLU A 17 4.78 4.74 -15.18
N TRP A 18 4.18 4.84 -13.98
CA TRP A 18 4.38 6.00 -13.11
C TRP A 18 5.84 6.09 -12.67
N VAL A 19 6.45 5.01 -12.20
CA VAL A 19 7.87 4.95 -11.80
C VAL A 19 8.78 5.53 -12.89
N LYS A 20 8.61 5.10 -14.15
CA LYS A 20 9.42 5.60 -15.29
C LYS A 20 9.32 7.10 -15.52
N LYS A 21 8.19 7.71 -15.16
CA LYS A 21 7.95 9.16 -15.30
C LYS A 21 8.50 9.97 -14.14
N THR A 22 9.00 9.32 -13.11
CA THR A 22 9.52 9.95 -11.90
C THR A 22 11.03 9.79 -11.79
N GLN A 23 11.67 10.62 -10.96
CA GLN A 23 13.04 10.38 -10.51
C GLN A 23 13.07 9.35 -9.36
N ALA A 24 12.28 8.28 -9.49
CA ALA A 24 12.36 7.16 -8.57
C ALA A 24 13.78 6.59 -8.61
N HIS A 25 14.28 6.21 -7.44
CA HIS A 25 15.60 5.60 -7.34
C HIS A 25 15.44 4.21 -6.72
N GLU A 26 16.25 3.28 -7.22
CA GLU A 26 16.29 1.92 -6.73
C GLU A 26 17.51 1.75 -5.85
N HIS A 27 17.30 1.28 -4.63
CA HIS A 27 18.39 0.84 -3.77
C HIS A 27 18.51 -0.67 -3.92
N GLN A 28 19.71 -1.15 -4.26
CA GLN A 28 19.96 -2.56 -4.54
C GLN A 28 19.57 -3.42 -3.33
N GLY A 29 18.59 -4.31 -3.51
CA GLY A 29 18.09 -5.17 -2.45
C GLY A 29 17.04 -4.53 -1.53
N GLU A 30 16.71 -3.25 -1.71
CA GLU A 30 15.71 -2.53 -0.90
C GLU A 30 14.46 -2.10 -1.68
N GLY A 31 14.53 -2.12 -3.02
CA GLY A 31 13.42 -1.81 -3.92
C GLY A 31 13.37 -0.35 -4.34
N ILE A 32 12.19 0.07 -4.81
CA ILE A 32 11.98 1.37 -5.44
C ILE A 32 11.50 2.39 -4.40
N TYR A 33 12.19 3.53 -4.37
CA TYR A 33 11.88 4.68 -3.54
C TYR A 33 11.39 5.84 -4.41
N ILE A 34 10.25 6.42 -4.04
CA ILE A 34 9.58 7.48 -4.81
C ILE A 34 9.18 8.61 -3.88
N SER A 35 9.52 9.84 -4.24
CA SER A 35 9.03 11.01 -3.51
C SER A 35 7.51 11.15 -3.67
N ILE A 36 6.80 11.44 -2.57
CA ILE A 36 5.37 11.74 -2.59
C ILE A 36 5.02 12.93 -3.49
N GLN A 37 5.97 13.85 -3.72
CA GLN A 37 5.80 15.01 -4.61
C GLN A 37 5.58 14.60 -6.08
N ASN A 38 5.88 13.35 -6.41
CA ASN A 38 5.65 12.79 -7.73
C ASN A 38 4.23 12.26 -7.93
N LEU A 39 3.38 12.23 -6.89
CA LEU A 39 1.93 12.04 -7.02
C LEU A 39 1.26 13.32 -7.52
N LYS A 40 1.56 13.70 -8.77
CA LYS A 40 0.99 14.88 -9.42
C LYS A 40 0.45 14.55 -10.81
N PRO A 41 -0.56 15.30 -11.31
CA PRO A 41 -1.28 14.94 -12.53
C PRO A 41 -0.41 14.70 -13.76
N GLU A 42 0.70 15.42 -13.91
CA GLU A 42 1.65 15.24 -15.03
C GLU A 42 2.23 13.83 -15.11
N TYR A 43 2.60 13.24 -13.96
CA TYR A 43 3.19 11.90 -13.88
C TYR A 43 2.14 10.79 -13.83
N LEU A 44 0.88 11.13 -13.53
CA LEU A 44 -0.26 10.20 -13.47
C LEU A 44 -1.14 10.27 -14.73
N SER A 45 -0.71 10.99 -15.76
CA SER A 45 -1.49 11.27 -16.97
C SER A 45 -1.89 10.03 -17.80
N HIS A 46 -1.20 8.89 -17.62
CA HIS A 46 -1.56 7.61 -18.25
C HIS A 46 -2.69 6.86 -17.51
N ILE A 47 -3.00 7.27 -16.28
CA ILE A 47 -4.03 6.63 -15.47
C ILE A 47 -5.38 7.23 -15.87
N SER A 48 -6.31 6.39 -16.31
CA SER A 48 -7.65 6.82 -16.67
C SER A 48 -8.37 7.40 -15.45
N LYS A 49 -9.31 8.32 -15.67
CA LYS A 49 -10.11 8.93 -14.58
C LYS A 49 -10.81 7.88 -13.72
N GLU A 50 -11.29 6.80 -14.33
CA GLU A 50 -11.95 5.67 -13.66
C GLU A 50 -11.03 4.91 -12.72
N ASP A 51 -9.73 4.87 -13.02
CA ASP A 51 -8.72 4.12 -12.28
C ASP A 51 -8.03 4.96 -11.22
N TYR A 52 -8.09 6.29 -11.36
CA TYR A 52 -7.31 7.23 -10.58
C TYR A 52 -7.47 7.01 -9.06
N MET A 53 -8.70 6.83 -8.58
CA MET A 53 -8.94 6.56 -7.16
C MET A 53 -8.41 5.17 -6.75
N LEU A 54 -8.63 4.15 -7.57
CA LEU A 54 -8.18 2.78 -7.30
C LEU A 54 -6.64 2.69 -7.27
N PHE A 55 -5.95 3.45 -8.11
CA PHE A 55 -4.50 3.57 -8.09
C PHE A 55 -3.98 4.07 -6.76
N HIS A 56 -4.54 5.17 -6.25
CA HIS A 56 -4.11 5.72 -4.98
C HIS A 56 -4.50 4.81 -3.81
N CYS A 57 -5.66 4.14 -3.85
CA CYS A 57 -6.01 3.12 -2.85
C CYS A 57 -4.97 1.98 -2.84
N ALA A 58 -4.65 1.41 -4.00
CA ALA A 58 -3.68 0.33 -4.12
C ALA A 58 -2.28 0.76 -3.67
N LEU A 59 -1.84 1.95 -4.08
CA LEU A 59 -0.55 2.51 -3.65
C LEU A 59 -0.51 2.71 -2.13
N ALA A 60 -1.53 3.32 -1.53
CA ALA A 60 -1.60 3.51 -0.09
C ALA A 60 -1.56 2.17 0.67
N CYS A 61 -2.35 1.19 0.24
CA CYS A 61 -2.42 -0.11 0.91
C CYS A 61 -1.10 -0.89 0.81
N THR A 62 -0.45 -0.89 -0.35
CA THR A 62 0.84 -1.57 -0.54
C THR A 62 1.95 -0.93 0.28
N VAL A 63 2.01 0.40 0.33
CA VAL A 63 2.93 1.16 1.19
C VAL A 63 2.67 0.89 2.67
N LEU A 64 1.41 0.86 3.09
CA LEU A 64 1.04 0.55 4.48
C LEU A 64 1.57 -0.81 4.91
N ILE A 65 1.35 -1.86 4.12
CA ILE A 65 1.80 -3.21 4.48
C ILE A 65 3.33 -3.31 4.43
N ASP A 66 4.02 -2.68 3.46
CA ASP A 66 5.48 -2.65 3.45
C ASP A 66 6.04 -2.00 4.73
N GLN A 67 5.47 -0.86 5.15
CA GLN A 67 5.88 -0.16 6.36
C GLN A 67 5.62 -0.98 7.63
N VAL A 68 4.47 -1.64 7.75
CA VAL A 68 4.14 -2.52 8.88
C VAL A 68 5.11 -3.71 8.94
N MET A 69 5.35 -4.35 7.80
CA MET A 69 6.29 -5.47 7.70
C MET A 69 7.72 -5.05 8.04
N TYR A 70 8.16 -3.90 7.52
CA TYR A 70 9.46 -3.36 7.84
C TYR A 70 9.58 -3.03 9.33
N THR A 71 8.53 -2.50 9.97
CA THR A 71 8.61 -2.01 11.36
C THR A 71 8.53 -3.14 12.37
N HIS A 72 7.62 -4.09 12.19
CA HIS A 72 7.29 -5.10 13.20
C HIS A 72 7.86 -6.48 12.90
N PHE A 73 8.20 -6.78 11.64
CA PHE A 73 8.52 -8.13 11.17
C PHE A 73 9.86 -8.19 10.44
N LYS A 74 10.90 -7.57 11.00
CA LYS A 74 12.26 -7.51 10.41
C LYS A 74 12.80 -8.86 9.94
N GLN A 75 12.54 -9.93 10.68
CA GLN A 75 12.99 -11.29 10.36
C GLN A 75 12.40 -11.83 9.06
N ASP A 76 11.12 -11.54 8.80
CA ASP A 76 10.41 -11.97 7.59
C ASP A 76 10.45 -10.93 6.46
N TYR A 77 10.90 -9.70 6.77
CA TYR A 77 10.80 -8.57 5.85
C TYR A 77 11.51 -8.80 4.52
N LEU A 78 12.74 -9.33 4.53
CA LEU A 78 13.49 -9.56 3.30
C LEU A 78 12.74 -10.52 2.36
N LYS A 79 12.18 -11.60 2.91
CA LYS A 79 11.37 -12.55 2.15
C LYS A 79 10.10 -11.88 1.61
N PHE A 80 9.38 -11.15 2.47
CA PHE A 80 8.18 -10.42 2.08
C PHE A 80 8.44 -9.45 0.93
N GLN A 81 9.47 -8.62 1.07
CA GLN A 81 9.88 -7.63 0.08
C GLN A 81 10.23 -8.26 -1.27
N GLN A 82 10.97 -9.38 -1.28
CA GLN A 82 11.31 -10.10 -2.51
C GLN A 82 10.07 -10.66 -3.23
N MET A 83 9.03 -11.02 -2.48
CA MET A 83 7.80 -11.57 -3.04
C MET A 83 6.86 -10.49 -3.58
N THR A 84 6.78 -9.35 -2.90
CA THR A 84 5.78 -8.32 -3.19
C THR A 84 6.32 -7.18 -4.04
N LEU A 85 7.60 -6.84 -3.87
CA LEU A 85 8.23 -5.67 -4.48
C LEU A 85 7.35 -4.41 -4.30
N TYR A 86 6.75 -4.27 -3.11
CA TYR A 86 5.93 -3.11 -2.78
C TYR A 86 6.80 -1.84 -2.67
N PRO A 87 6.27 -0.69 -3.08
CA PRO A 87 7.05 0.54 -3.15
C PRO A 87 7.25 1.20 -1.79
N LYS A 88 8.29 2.03 -1.71
CA LYS A 88 8.53 2.94 -0.58
C LYS A 88 8.28 4.37 -1.03
N ILE A 89 7.49 5.10 -0.25
CA ILE A 89 7.11 6.48 -0.57
C ILE A 89 7.58 7.41 0.54
N GLU A 90 8.27 8.50 0.17
CA GLU A 90 8.98 9.35 1.12
C GLU A 90 8.61 10.84 1.01
N TYR A 91 8.71 11.57 2.13
CA TYR A 91 8.62 13.04 2.18
C TYR A 91 9.93 13.68 1.69
N GLY A 92 10.25 13.48 0.41
CA GLY A 92 11.52 13.92 -0.20
C GLY A 92 12.67 12.96 0.08
N ILE A 93 13.91 13.38 -0.14
CA ILE A 93 15.12 12.55 0.10
C ILE A 93 15.50 12.66 1.58
N THR A 94 14.66 12.10 2.46
CA THR A 94 14.82 12.22 3.92
C THR A 94 14.79 10.91 4.68
N ASN A 95 14.60 9.77 3.99
CA ASN A 95 14.30 8.46 4.60
C ASN A 95 13.05 8.47 5.50
N ILE A 96 12.20 9.50 5.39
CA ILE A 96 10.94 9.60 6.14
C ILE A 96 9.82 9.06 5.27
N ASN A 97 9.35 7.88 5.67
CA ASN A 97 8.19 7.24 5.06
C ASN A 97 6.92 8.10 5.21
N VAL A 98 6.15 8.16 4.13
CA VAL A 98 4.88 8.87 4.11
C VAL A 98 3.81 8.09 4.85
N ASN A 99 3.00 8.78 5.66
CA ASN A 99 1.79 8.18 6.20
C ASN A 99 0.89 7.75 5.01
N PRO A 100 0.51 6.46 4.90
CA PRO A 100 -0.23 5.96 3.74
C PRO A 100 -1.51 6.72 3.42
N TRP A 101 -2.19 7.28 4.43
CA TRP A 101 -3.44 8.04 4.27
C TRP A 101 -3.24 9.45 3.70
N VAL A 102 -1.99 9.90 3.56
CA VAL A 102 -1.66 11.10 2.79
C VAL A 102 -1.71 10.82 1.28
N ILE A 103 -1.43 9.58 0.84
CA ILE A 103 -1.58 9.17 -0.57
C ILE A 103 -3.05 9.25 -0.98
N THR A 104 -3.98 9.00 -0.06
CA THR A 104 -5.42 9.00 -0.33
C THR A 104 -6.11 10.35 -0.11
N HIS A 105 -5.41 11.34 0.43
CA HIS A 105 -5.99 12.62 0.86
C HIS A 105 -6.50 13.51 -0.29
N SER A 106 -5.97 13.34 -1.51
CA SER A 106 -6.28 14.20 -2.67
C SER A 106 -7.40 13.63 -3.54
N GLY A 107 -8.61 13.55 -2.99
CA GLY A 107 -9.84 13.38 -3.78
C GLY A 107 -10.34 11.94 -3.95
N ILE A 108 -9.89 10.99 -3.15
CA ILE A 108 -10.51 9.66 -3.09
C ILE A 108 -11.77 9.72 -2.24
N GLY A 109 -12.88 9.19 -2.76
CA GLY A 109 -14.08 8.98 -1.95
C GLY A 109 -13.89 7.88 -0.91
N LEU A 110 -14.27 8.14 0.35
CA LEU A 110 -14.16 7.15 1.44
C LEU A 110 -14.84 5.81 1.09
N THR A 111 -15.92 5.82 0.32
CA THR A 111 -16.60 4.62 -0.17
C THR A 111 -15.72 3.78 -1.11
N THR A 112 -14.96 4.42 -2.00
CA THR A 112 -14.02 3.71 -2.88
C THR A 112 -12.89 3.07 -2.08
N LEU A 113 -12.39 3.78 -1.07
CA LEU A 113 -11.40 3.24 -0.16
C LEU A 113 -11.93 2.05 0.63
N GLU A 114 -13.13 2.16 1.21
CA GLU A 114 -13.78 1.08 1.96
C GLU A 114 -13.90 -0.19 1.12
N HIS A 115 -14.48 -0.11 -0.08
CA HIS A 115 -14.58 -1.26 -0.98
C HIS A 115 -13.22 -1.82 -1.40
N PHE A 116 -12.20 -0.97 -1.55
CA PHE A 116 -10.86 -1.43 -1.87
C PHE A 116 -10.23 -2.17 -0.69
N LEU A 117 -10.33 -1.63 0.51
CA LEU A 117 -9.82 -2.23 1.74
C LEU A 117 -10.52 -3.55 2.06
N GLU A 118 -11.83 -3.68 1.83
CA GLU A 118 -12.55 -4.93 2.04
C GLU A 118 -11.99 -6.06 1.18
N PHE A 119 -11.72 -5.78 -0.10
CA PHE A 119 -11.02 -6.69 -0.99
C PHE A 119 -9.59 -6.95 -0.50
N PHE A 120 -8.82 -5.89 -0.28
CA PHE A 120 -7.38 -5.97 -0.04
C PHE A 120 -7.07 -6.71 1.27
N VAL A 121 -7.83 -6.48 2.33
CA VAL A 121 -7.69 -7.19 3.62
C VAL A 121 -7.98 -8.69 3.47
N SER A 122 -9.02 -9.04 2.73
CA SER A 122 -9.36 -10.45 2.45
C SER A 122 -8.24 -11.13 1.66
N ASP A 123 -7.78 -10.48 0.60
CA ASP A 123 -6.70 -10.96 -0.27
C ASP A 123 -5.38 -11.11 0.50
N LEU A 124 -5.08 -10.15 1.38
CA LEU A 124 -3.91 -10.19 2.24
C LEU A 124 -3.97 -11.35 3.24
N LYS A 125 -5.13 -11.59 3.86
CA LYS A 125 -5.33 -12.76 4.72
C LYS A 125 -5.08 -14.06 3.97
N GLU A 126 -5.58 -14.18 2.74
CA GLU A 126 -5.28 -15.33 1.88
C GLU A 126 -3.78 -15.45 1.55
N PHE A 127 -3.11 -14.32 1.27
CA PHE A 127 -1.67 -14.29 1.02
C PHE A 127 -0.89 -14.85 2.22
N TYR A 128 -1.19 -14.42 3.45
CA TYR A 128 -0.53 -14.92 4.66
C TYR A 128 -0.88 -16.37 5.00
N ASN A 129 -2.07 -16.84 4.64
CA ASN A 129 -2.42 -18.26 4.80
C ASN A 129 -1.64 -19.16 3.83
N LYS A 130 -1.32 -18.65 2.62
CA LYS A 130 -0.53 -19.38 1.60
C LYS A 130 0.96 -19.25 1.86
N CYS A 131 1.43 -18.06 2.22
CA CYS A 131 2.84 -17.72 2.41
C CYS A 131 3.22 -17.94 3.87
N LYS A 132 3.96 -19.01 4.14
CA LYS A 132 4.43 -19.29 5.51
C LYS A 132 5.63 -18.40 5.83
N PHE A 133 5.41 -17.42 6.69
CA PHE A 133 6.44 -16.62 7.36
C PHE A 133 6.75 -17.22 8.74
N GLU A 134 7.91 -16.89 9.30
CA GLU A 134 8.33 -17.44 10.59
C GLU A 134 7.59 -16.76 11.75
N VAL A 135 7.39 -15.44 11.67
CA VAL A 135 6.77 -14.60 12.71
C VAL A 135 5.54 -13.86 12.19
N ALA A 136 5.57 -13.36 10.96
CA ALA A 136 4.52 -12.56 10.36
C ALA A 136 3.35 -13.42 9.85
N ASN A 137 2.55 -14.00 10.77
CA ASN A 137 1.26 -14.60 10.39
C ASN A 137 0.15 -13.53 10.34
N TRP A 138 -1.02 -13.91 9.82
CA TRP A 138 -2.17 -13.00 9.67
C TRP A 138 -2.55 -12.29 10.98
N ASP A 139 -2.64 -13.04 12.09
CA ASP A 139 -3.10 -12.48 13.36
C ASP A 139 -2.08 -11.49 13.92
N ASN A 140 -0.79 -11.82 13.88
CA ASN A 140 0.28 -10.92 14.31
C ASN A 140 0.31 -9.63 13.47
N LEU A 141 0.14 -9.75 12.14
CA LEU A 141 0.08 -8.60 11.25
C LEU A 141 -1.12 -7.72 11.58
N LYS A 142 -2.30 -8.31 11.71
CA LYS A 142 -3.54 -7.62 12.08
C LYS A 142 -3.38 -6.87 13.40
N ASP A 143 -2.84 -7.54 14.41
CA ASP A 143 -2.61 -6.94 15.73
C ASP A 143 -1.61 -5.79 15.65
N SER A 144 -0.56 -5.90 14.84
CA SER A 144 0.41 -4.82 14.66
C SER A 144 -0.24 -3.59 14.02
N ILE A 145 -1.08 -3.78 13.00
CA ILE A 145 -1.83 -2.69 12.36
C ILE A 145 -2.81 -2.04 13.35
N LEU A 146 -3.56 -2.83 14.12
CA LEU A 146 -4.55 -2.33 15.07
C LEU A 146 -3.94 -1.56 16.24
N ASN A 147 -2.67 -1.83 16.59
CA ASN A 147 -1.94 -1.15 17.65
C ASN A 147 -1.12 0.06 17.16
N ASP A 148 -0.98 0.24 15.84
CA ASP A 148 -0.29 1.37 15.25
C ASP A 148 -1.26 2.54 15.02
N LYS A 149 -1.08 3.62 15.80
CA LYS A 149 -1.90 4.82 15.71
C LYS A 149 -1.84 5.50 14.34
N ASP A 150 -0.72 5.41 13.63
CA ASP A 150 -0.59 6.01 12.31
C ASP A 150 -1.39 5.23 11.26
N CYS A 151 -1.59 3.92 11.48
CA CYS A 151 -2.43 3.06 10.67
C CYS A 151 -3.94 3.26 10.94
N ILE A 152 -4.36 3.34 12.21
CA ILE A 152 -5.79 3.35 12.57
C ILE A 152 -6.41 4.73 12.86
N SER A 153 -5.65 5.82 12.77
CA SER A 153 -6.17 7.16 13.04
C SER A 153 -6.91 7.80 11.85
N GLY A 154 -7.83 8.73 12.17
CA GLY A 154 -8.61 9.48 11.19
C GLY A 154 -9.67 8.63 10.46
N SER A 155 -10.40 9.25 9.53
CA SER A 155 -11.50 8.57 8.82
C SER A 155 -11.02 7.36 8.00
N HIS A 156 -9.80 7.41 7.46
CA HIS A 156 -9.23 6.31 6.68
C HIS A 156 -8.86 5.13 7.59
N GLY A 157 -8.20 5.41 8.71
CA GLY A 157 -7.81 4.39 9.68
C GLY A 157 -9.01 3.74 10.39
N GLU A 158 -10.07 4.49 10.69
CA GLU A 158 -11.29 3.91 11.27
C GLU A 158 -12.02 2.97 10.30
N ILE A 159 -11.99 3.24 8.99
CA ILE A 159 -12.48 2.30 7.96
C ILE A 159 -11.63 1.02 8.00
N LEU A 160 -10.30 1.14 7.95
CA LEU A 160 -9.40 -0.01 8.01
C LEU A 160 -9.64 -0.85 9.28
N LYS A 161 -9.75 -0.20 10.44
CA LYS A 161 -10.02 -0.86 11.72
C LYS A 161 -11.35 -1.60 11.74
N THR A 162 -12.41 -0.99 11.20
CA THR A 162 -13.72 -1.62 11.07
C THR A 162 -13.64 -2.86 10.20
N ILE A 163 -12.93 -2.79 9.08
CA ILE A 163 -12.75 -3.92 8.16
C ILE A 163 -11.92 -5.02 8.81
N LEU A 164 -10.77 -4.71 9.42
CA LEU A 164 -9.91 -5.69 10.10
C LEU A 164 -10.65 -6.44 11.21
N SER A 165 -11.59 -5.79 11.90
CA SER A 165 -12.39 -6.42 12.94
C SER A 165 -13.34 -7.51 12.42
N LYS A 166 -13.61 -7.54 11.10
CA LYS A 166 -14.42 -8.58 10.45
C LYS A 166 -13.63 -9.85 10.10
N TYR A 167 -12.29 -9.80 10.11
CA TYR A 167 -11.39 -10.86 9.64
C TYR A 167 -10.46 -11.41 10.73
#